data_AF-A0A382USV8-F1
#
_entry.id   AF-A0A382USV8-F1
#
_cell.length_a   1.000
_cell.length_b   1.000
_cell.length_c   1.000
_cell.angle_alpha   90.00
_cell.angle_beta   90.00
_cell.angle_gamma   90.00
#
_symmetry.space_group_name_H-M   'P 1'
#
loop_
_entity.id
_entity.type
_entity.pdbx_description
1 polymer ?
#
loop_
_entity_poly.entity_id
_entity_poly.type
_entity_poly.pdbx_seq_one_letter_code
_entity_poly.pdbx_strand_id
1 'polypeptide(L)'
;MGSSVQATCPCGLETEIMIGGGMMDHETNCLFPCCCEKCHSLVEANVLVKKLRCPKCRSTKIIPYSDPRLASEPVGCVVESWFDLTLTDGAYKCPECEKPTLRFGPGSILWD
;
A
#
# COMPACT_ATOMS: atom_id res chain seq x y z
N MET A 1 13.25 9.71 4.96
CA MET A 1 12.46 10.38 3.93
C MET A 1 11.47 9.37 3.40
N GLY A 2 10.19 9.57 3.70
CA GLY A 2 9.12 8.83 3.07
C GLY A 2 8.90 9.31 1.64
N SER A 3 8.30 8.44 0.85
CA SER A 3 7.86 8.70 -0.52
C SER A 3 6.35 8.54 -0.59
N SER A 4 5.77 8.82 -1.76
CA SER A 4 4.38 8.51 -2.06
C SER A 4 4.32 7.65 -3.30
N VAL A 5 3.23 6.91 -3.44
CA VAL A 5 2.89 6.16 -4.64
C VAL A 5 1.49 6.50 -5.08
N GLN A 6 1.28 6.55 -6.39
CA GLN A 6 -0.06 6.71 -6.95
C GLN A 6 -0.66 5.33 -7.19
N ALA A 7 -1.79 5.04 -6.54
CA ALA A 7 -2.55 3.82 -6.74
C ALA A 7 -3.70 4.11 -7.72
N THR A 8 -3.69 3.43 -8.87
CA THR A 8 -4.67 3.67 -9.94
C THR A 8 -5.27 2.34 -10.42
N CYS A 9 -6.59 2.33 -10.60
CA CYS A 9 -7.33 1.18 -11.12
C CYS A 9 -8.38 1.63 -12.16
N PRO A 10 -8.58 0.87 -13.26
CA PRO A 10 -9.62 1.16 -14.25
C PRO A 10 -11.06 1.20 -13.72
N CYS A 11 -11.32 0.72 -12.50
CA CYS A 11 -12.64 0.82 -11.88
C CYS A 11 -12.96 2.23 -11.34
N GLY A 12 -12.01 3.16 -11.37
CA GLY A 12 -12.15 4.52 -10.86
C GLY A 12 -11.46 4.79 -9.52
N LEU A 13 -10.82 3.78 -8.93
CA LEU A 13 -9.97 3.98 -7.74
C LEU A 13 -8.69 4.71 -8.17
N GLU A 14 -8.51 5.92 -7.68
CA GLU A 14 -7.31 6.74 -7.84
C GLU A 14 -7.00 7.44 -6.51
N THR A 15 -5.84 7.16 -5.92
CA THR A 15 -5.45 7.75 -4.63
C THR A 15 -3.93 7.75 -4.49
N GLU A 16 -3.40 8.81 -3.90
CA GLU A 16 -1.97 8.89 -3.54
C GLU A 16 -1.79 8.37 -2.11
N ILE A 17 -0.78 7.51 -1.92
CA ILE A 17 -0.54 6.80 -0.66
C ILE A 17 0.89 7.04 -0.22
N MET A 18 1.05 7.34 1.07
CA MET A 18 2.36 7.57 1.67
C MET A 18 3.03 6.24 2.00
N ILE A 19 4.31 6.12 1.63
CA ILE A 19 5.17 4.99 1.94
C ILE A 19 6.33 5.44 2.84
N GLY A 20 6.59 4.65 3.87
CA GLY A 20 7.69 4.86 4.80
C GLY A 20 7.31 5.72 5.99
N GLY A 21 8.32 6.30 6.62
CA GLY A 21 8.17 7.12 7.82
C GLY A 21 9.06 8.35 7.80
N GLY A 22 8.68 9.32 8.63
CA GLY A 22 9.45 10.54 8.83
C GLY A 22 10.78 10.31 9.55
N MET A 23 11.70 11.27 9.46
CA MET A 23 13.07 11.14 9.98
C MET A 23 13.13 10.70 11.45
N MET A 24 12.20 11.19 12.28
CA MET A 24 12.17 10.94 13.72
C MET A 24 11.52 9.61 14.12
N ASP A 25 10.63 9.06 13.28
CA ASP A 25 9.79 7.92 13.66
C ASP A 25 9.94 6.71 12.73
N HIS A 26 10.88 6.71 11.78
CA HIS A 26 11.03 5.66 10.78
C HIS A 26 11.21 4.23 11.36
N GLU A 27 11.72 4.09 12.58
CA GLU A 27 11.86 2.80 13.27
C GLU A 27 10.54 2.29 13.88
N THR A 28 9.57 3.18 14.09
CA THR A 28 8.28 2.87 14.72
C THR A 28 7.10 3.12 13.79
N ASN A 29 7.33 3.82 12.68
CA ASN A 29 6.33 4.22 11.71
C ASN A 29 6.78 3.91 10.28
N CYS A 30 6.06 3.01 9.64
CA CYS A 30 6.15 2.78 8.20
C CYS A 30 4.73 2.74 7.64
N LEU A 31 4.28 3.84 7.05
CA LEU A 31 3.05 3.83 6.27
C LEU A 31 3.27 2.96 5.03
N PHE A 32 2.27 2.15 4.72
CA PHE A 32 2.29 1.30 3.53
C PHE A 32 0.87 1.10 3.01
N PRO A 33 0.68 1.00 1.67
CA PRO A 33 -0.61 0.64 1.10
C PRO A 33 -1.05 -0.75 1.58
N CYS A 34 -2.27 -0.81 2.11
CA CYS A 34 -2.90 -2.02 2.61
C CYS A 34 -4.29 -2.20 2.01
N CYS A 35 -4.64 -3.45 1.72
CA CYS A 35 -5.99 -3.87 1.37
C CYS A 35 -6.74 -4.27 2.64
N CYS A 36 -7.90 -3.65 2.92
CA CYS A 36 -8.79 -4.15 3.96
C CYS A 36 -9.87 -5.05 3.37
N GLU A 37 -9.83 -6.34 3.74
CA GLU A 37 -10.81 -7.35 3.29
C GLU A 37 -12.21 -7.13 3.87
N LYS A 38 -12.37 -6.28 4.90
CA LYS A 38 -13.68 -6.04 5.52
C LYS A 38 -14.45 -4.91 4.85
N CYS A 39 -13.78 -3.80 4.57
CA CYS A 39 -14.42 -2.62 3.97
C CYS A 39 -14.05 -2.44 2.49
N HIS A 40 -13.32 -3.40 1.90
CA HIS A 40 -12.96 -3.41 0.49
C HIS A 40 -12.38 -2.07 0.03
N SER A 41 -11.51 -1.51 0.88
CA SER A 41 -10.88 -0.22 0.63
C SER A 41 -9.37 -0.35 0.65
N LEU A 42 -8.73 0.41 -0.23
CA LEU A 42 -7.32 0.71 -0.13
C LEU A 42 -7.13 1.73 0.99
N VAL A 43 -6.23 1.42 1.92
CA VAL A 43 -5.93 2.27 3.07
C VAL A 43 -4.42 2.29 3.31
N GLU A 44 -3.90 3.42 3.76
CA GLU A 44 -2.56 3.49 4.33
C GLU A 44 -2.60 3.06 5.80
N ALA A 45 -1.65 2.24 6.22
CA ALA A 45 -1.53 1.82 7.60
C ALA A 45 -0.07 1.62 8.00
N ASN A 46 0.23 1.87 9.27
CA ASN A 46 1.57 1.64 9.81
C ASN A 46 1.83 0.14 9.98
N VAL A 47 2.67 -0.44 9.13
CA VAL A 47 2.97 -1.88 9.13
C VAL A 47 3.98 -2.31 10.20
N LEU A 48 4.63 -1.36 10.90
CA LEU A 48 5.53 -1.67 12.02
C LEU A 48 4.78 -1.86 13.35
N VAL A 49 3.48 -1.54 13.42
CA VAL A 49 2.71 -1.76 14.65
C VAL A 49 2.38 -3.24 14.87
N LYS A 50 2.43 -3.67 16.14
CA LYS A 50 2.06 -5.04 16.55
C LYS A 50 0.66 -5.47 16.11
N LYS A 51 -0.28 -4.54 15.97
CA LYS A 51 -1.69 -4.80 15.64
C LYS A 51 -2.14 -3.89 14.52
N LEU A 52 -1.91 -4.35 13.30
CA LEU A 52 -2.33 -3.66 12.10
C LEU A 52 -3.87 -3.58 12.05
N ARG A 53 -4.41 -2.37 11.84
CA ARG A 53 -5.86 -2.10 11.84
C ARG A 53 -6.23 -1.13 10.73
N CYS A 54 -7.36 -1.37 10.10
CA CYS A 54 -7.90 -0.47 9.08
C CYS A 54 -8.30 0.86 9.72
N PRO A 55 -7.83 2.02 9.24
CA PRO A 55 -8.24 3.32 9.77
C PRO A 55 -9.73 3.61 9.54
N LYS A 56 -10.33 3.06 8.48
CA LYS A 56 -11.76 3.25 8.14
C LYS A 56 -12.69 2.41 9.00
N CYS A 57 -12.48 1.09 9.06
CA CYS A 57 -13.42 0.16 9.69
C CYS A 57 -12.90 -0.52 10.97
N ARG A 58 -11.68 -0.20 11.41
CA ARG A 58 -10.98 -0.77 12.58
C ARG A 58 -10.82 -2.30 12.56
N SER A 59 -11.05 -2.93 11.41
CA SER A 59 -10.82 -4.36 11.20
C SER A 59 -9.34 -4.70 11.33
N THR A 60 -9.04 -5.89 11.84
CA THR A 60 -7.70 -6.49 11.81
C THR A 60 -7.46 -7.32 10.54
N LYS A 61 -8.48 -7.52 9.71
CA LYS A 61 -8.36 -8.16 8.40
C LYS A 61 -7.85 -7.14 7.38
N ILE A 62 -6.58 -6.79 7.49
CA ILE A 62 -5.91 -5.93 6.53
C ILE A 62 -4.58 -6.59 6.14
N ILE A 63 -4.26 -6.52 4.86
CA ILE A 63 -3.12 -7.20 4.26
C ILE A 63 -2.32 -6.13 3.49
N PRO A 64 -1.02 -5.95 3.76
CA PRO A 64 -0.19 -5.02 3.01
C PRO A 64 0.00 -5.48 1.56
N TYR A 65 0.12 -4.54 0.62
CA TYR A 65 0.33 -4.87 -0.80
C TYR A 65 1.70 -5.47 -1.12
N SER A 66 2.63 -5.47 -0.17
CA SER A 66 3.88 -6.25 -0.24
C SER A 66 3.64 -7.76 -0.10
N ASP A 67 2.46 -8.18 0.37
CA ASP A 67 2.13 -9.59 0.52
C ASP A 67 1.84 -10.21 -0.87
N PRO A 68 2.51 -11.31 -1.24
CA PRO A 68 2.36 -11.92 -2.54
C PRO A 68 0.94 -12.44 -2.81
N ARG A 69 0.09 -12.60 -1.79
CA ARG A 69 -1.33 -12.98 -1.97
C ARG A 69 -2.15 -11.93 -2.70
N LEU A 70 -1.73 -10.67 -2.67
CA LEU A 70 -2.40 -9.56 -3.37
C LEU A 70 -1.76 -9.26 -4.72
N ALA A 71 -0.51 -9.66 -4.92
CA ALA A 71 0.20 -9.52 -6.18
C ALA A 71 -0.22 -10.66 -7.12
N SER A 72 -0.99 -10.32 -8.16
CA SER A 72 -1.36 -11.29 -9.19
C SER A 72 -0.20 -11.51 -10.17
N GLU A 73 0.55 -10.44 -10.45
CA GLU A 73 1.77 -10.46 -11.25
C GLU A 73 2.81 -9.58 -10.54
N PRO A 74 3.61 -10.13 -9.59
CA PRO A 74 4.64 -9.37 -8.89
C PRO A 74 5.84 -9.00 -9.79
N VAL A 75 5.83 -9.47 -11.04
CA VAL A 75 6.90 -9.24 -12.02
C VAL A 75 6.72 -7.83 -12.59
N GLY A 76 7.52 -6.90 -12.09
CA GLY A 76 7.50 -5.50 -12.48
C GLY A 76 8.76 -4.78 -12.01
N CYS A 77 8.92 -3.53 -12.43
CA CYS A 77 9.91 -2.63 -11.89
C CYS A 77 9.54 -2.29 -10.43
N VAL A 78 10.53 -2.24 -9.55
CA VAL A 78 10.33 -1.76 -8.18
C VAL A 78 9.96 -0.28 -8.26
N VAL A 79 8.76 0.05 -7.77
CA VAL A 79 8.27 1.42 -7.67
C VAL A 79 8.80 2.03 -6.39
N GLU A 80 8.64 1.31 -5.28
CA GLU A 80 9.13 1.71 -3.97
C GLU A 80 9.53 0.49 -3.16
N SER A 81 10.58 0.67 -2.35
CA SER A 81 11.06 -0.38 -1.44
C SER A 81 11.41 0.23 -0.10
N TRP A 82 10.88 -0.35 0.98
CA TRP A 82 11.13 0.07 2.35
C TRP A 82 11.44 -1.15 3.22
N PHE A 83 12.71 -1.32 3.61
CA PHE A 83 13.23 -2.54 4.25
C PHE A 83 12.85 -3.81 3.46
N ASP A 84 12.10 -4.74 4.07
CA ASP A 84 11.65 -6.00 3.44
C ASP A 84 10.35 -5.85 2.64
N LEU A 85 9.80 -4.63 2.55
CA LEU A 85 8.55 -4.35 1.85
C LEU A 85 8.86 -3.78 0.47
N THR A 86 8.51 -4.53 -0.56
CA THR A 86 8.70 -4.11 -1.95
C THR A 86 7.35 -3.93 -2.62
N LEU A 87 7.19 -2.80 -3.31
CA LEU A 87 6.07 -2.51 -4.18
C LEU A 87 6.58 -2.38 -5.61
N THR A 88 5.93 -3.07 -6.53
CA THR A 88 6.25 -3.03 -7.96
C THR A 88 5.12 -2.37 -8.76
N ASP A 89 5.38 -2.06 -10.02
CA ASP A 89 4.37 -1.57 -10.98
C ASP A 89 3.50 -2.70 -11.59
N GLY A 90 3.58 -3.88 -10.97
CA GLY A 90 2.82 -5.07 -11.35
C GLY A 90 1.32 -4.94 -11.11
N ALA A 91 0.60 -6.03 -11.38
CA ALA A 91 -0.85 -6.10 -11.23
C ALA A 91 -1.24 -6.62 -9.85
N TYR A 92 -2.00 -5.82 -9.10
CA TYR A 92 -2.49 -6.15 -7.76
C TYR A 92 -4.00 -6.26 -7.73
N LYS A 93 -4.52 -7.04 -6.78
CA LYS A 93 -5.96 -7.13 -6.53
C LYS A 93 -6.48 -5.78 -6.03
N CYS A 94 -7.34 -5.14 -6.82
CA CYS A 94 -8.08 -3.95 -6.41
C CYS A 94 -9.11 -4.35 -5.35
N PRO A 95 -9.24 -3.59 -4.25
CA PRO A 95 -10.18 -3.94 -3.21
C PRO A 95 -11.62 -3.55 -3.61
N GLU A 96 -11.80 -2.54 -4.47
CA GLU A 96 -13.14 -2.07 -4.88
C GLU A 96 -13.79 -2.96 -5.94
N CYS A 97 -13.03 -3.36 -6.97
CA CYS A 97 -13.56 -4.16 -8.07
C CYS A 97 -13.14 -5.63 -8.03
N GLU A 98 -12.29 -6.00 -7.06
CA GLU A 98 -11.75 -7.36 -6.83
C GLU A 98 -10.95 -7.98 -7.99
N LYS A 99 -10.65 -7.19 -9.02
CA LYS A 99 -9.86 -7.63 -10.18
C LYS A 99 -8.37 -7.32 -9.99
N PRO A 100 -7.46 -8.10 -10.59
CA PRO A 100 -6.03 -7.83 -10.60
C PRO A 100 -5.69 -6.70 -11.60
N THR A 101 -6.25 -5.52 -11.39
CA THR A 101 -6.11 -4.36 -12.30
C THR A 101 -5.57 -3.12 -11.60
N LEU A 102 -5.33 -3.20 -10.28
CA LEU A 102 -4.70 -2.12 -9.54
C LEU A 102 -3.22 -2.08 -9.87
N ARG A 103 -2.71 -0.88 -10.17
CA ARG A 103 -1.29 -0.63 -10.38
C ARG A 103 -0.82 0.47 -9.44
N PHE A 104 0.44 0.37 -9.03
CA PHE A 104 1.14 1.41 -8.30
C PHE A 104 2.16 2.06 -9.22
N GLY A 105 2.21 3.39 -9.19
CA GLY A 105 3.22 4.19 -9.85
C GLY A 105 3.95 5.09 -8.86
N PRO A 106 5.08 5.70 -9.27
CA PRO A 106 5.76 6.68 -8.45
C PRO A 106 4.81 7.85 -8.15
N GLY A 107 4.70 8.23 -6.88
CA GLY A 107 3.94 9.39 -6.46
C GLY A 107 4.75 10.68 -6.64
N SER A 108 4.11 11.80 -6.35
CA SER A 108 4.70 13.12 -6.56
C SER A 108 5.28 13.75 -5.29
N ILE A 109 4.97 13.16 -4.13
CA ILE A 109 5.32 13.68 -2.81
C ILE A 109 6.52 12.93 -2.24
N LEU A 110 7.55 13.69 -1.89
CA LEU A 110 8.59 13.29 -0.94
C LEU A 110 8.29 13.98 0.39
N TRP A 111 8.33 13.24 1.49
CA TRP A 111 7.95 13.75 2.79
C TRP A 111 8.90 13.28 3.88
N ASP A 112 8.93 14.01 4.99
CA ASP A 112 9.79 13.75 6.13
C ASP A 112 9.08 14.08 7.45
#